data_AF-A0A831RHH2-F1
#
_entry.id   AF-A0A831RHH2-F1
#
_cell.length_a   1.000
_cell.length_b   1.000
_cell.length_c   1.000
_cell.angle_alpha   90.00
_cell.angle_beta   90.00
_cell.angle_gamma   90.00
#
_symmetry.space_group_name_H-M   'P 1'
#
loop_
_entity.id
_entity.type
_entity.pdbx_description
1 polymer ?
#
loop_
_entity_poly.entity_id
_entity_poly.type
_entity_poly.pdbx_seq_one_letter_code
_entity_poly.pdbx_strand_id
1 'polypeptide(L)' 'MVQSVELTERAQHLLKVLIERYIDEGQPVGSRALAREAGLNLSPATIRNVMADLEEM' A
#
# COMPACT_ATOMS: atom_id res chain seq x y z
N MET A 1 -14.59 15.30 -16.88
CA MET A 1 -14.32 13.85 -16.91
C MET A 1 -13.35 13.59 -15.77
N VAL A 2 -13.81 12.95 -14.69
CA VAL A 2 -12.88 12.50 -13.64
C VAL A 2 -12.21 11.26 -14.21
N GLN A 3 -10.89 11.30 -14.41
CA GLN A 3 -10.14 10.11 -14.79
C GLN A 3 -10.15 9.18 -13.57
N SER A 4 -10.90 8.09 -13.63
CA SER A 4 -10.81 7.04 -12.62
C SER A 4 -9.47 6.34 -12.82
N VAL A 5 -8.52 6.56 -11.92
CA VAL A 5 -7.27 5.82 -11.95
C VAL A 5 -7.54 4.43 -11.38
N GLU A 6 -7.54 3.43 -12.24
CA GLU A 6 -7.78 2.04 -11.85
C GLU A 6 -6.56 1.48 -11.13
N LEU A 7 -6.70 1.31 -9.82
CA LEU A 7 -5.72 0.63 -8.99
C LEU A 7 -5.73 -0.86 -9.31
N THR A 8 -4.56 -1.46 -9.53
CA THR A 8 -4.44 -2.93 -9.59
C THR A 8 -4.95 -3.56 -8.31
N GLU A 9 -5.54 -4.76 -8.36
CA GLU A 9 -6.02 -5.49 -7.17
C GLU A 9 -4.96 -5.59 -6.08
N ARG A 10 -3.69 -5.77 -6.48
CA ARG A 10 -2.55 -5.80 -5.58
C ARG A 10 -2.30 -4.48 -4.87
N ALA A 11 -2.40 -3.35 -5.60
CA ALA A 11 -2.25 -2.02 -5.03
C ALA A 11 -3.42 -1.68 -4.09
N GLN A 12 -4.65 -2.06 -4.47
CA GLN A 12 -5.83 -1.92 -3.61
C GLN A 12 -5.67 -2.71 -2.30
N HIS A 13 -5.20 -3.96 -2.38
CA HIS A 13 -4.95 -4.78 -1.19
C HIS A 13 -3.86 -4.19 -0.30
N LEU A 14 -2.76 -3.74 -0.89
CA LEU A 14 -1.67 -3.09 -0.14
C LEU A 14 -2.16 -1.81 0.57
N LEU A 15 -2.92 -0.97 -0.14
CA LEU A 15 -3.49 0.26 0.39
C LEU A 15 -4.48 -0.02 1.52
N LYS A 16 -5.31 -1.05 1.38
CA LYS A 16 -6.22 -1.50 2.45
C LYS A 16 -5.46 -1.87 3.72
N VAL A 17 -4.45 -2.72 3.62
CA VAL A 17 -3.63 -3.15 4.77
C VAL A 17 -2.92 -1.96 5.42
N LEU A 18 -2.41 -1.02 4.62
CA LEU A 18 -1.81 0.22 5.11
C LEU A 18 -2.80 1.06 5.92
N ILE A 19 -4.02 1.27 5.39
CA ILE A 19 -5.07 2.06 6.05
C ILE A 19 -5.50 1.40 7.37
N GLU A 20 -5.76 0.09 7.34
CA GLU A 20 -6.15 -0.68 8.54
C GLU A 20 -5.09 -0.53 9.64
N ARG A 21 -3.81 -0.71 9.31
CA ARG A 21 -2.71 -0.55 10.26
C ARG A 21 -2.55 0.87 10.78
N TYR A 22 -2.69 1.86 9.92
CA TYR A 22 -2.61 3.26 10.34
C TYR A 22 -3.74 3.62 11.31
N ILE A 23 -4.96 3.12 11.08
CA ILE A 23 -6.11 3.32 11.98
C ILE A 23 -5.88 2.63 13.32
N ASP A 24 -5.37 1.40 13.32
CA ASP A 24 -5.16 0.62 14.55
C ASP A 24 -4.02 1.16 15.42
N GLU A 25 -2.91 1.58 14.81
CA GLU A 25 -1.69 1.98 15.53
C GLU A 25 -1.54 3.50 15.66
N GLY A 26 -2.20 4.28 14.80
CA GLY A 26 -2.06 5.73 14.74
C GLY A 26 -0.67 6.21 14.33
N GLN A 27 0.17 5.33 13.76
CA GLN A 27 1.57 5.60 13.41
C GLN A 27 1.83 5.32 11.92
N PRO A 28 2.80 6.03 11.30
CA PRO A 28 3.21 5.75 9.93
C PRO A 28 3.69 4.30 9.76
N VAL A 29 3.19 3.62 8.72
CA VAL A 29 3.52 2.21 8.47
C VAL A 29 4.60 2.11 7.39
N GLY A 30 5.70 1.46 7.72
CA GLY A 30 6.82 1.26 6.81
C GLY A 30 6.66 0.04 5.89
N SER A 31 7.30 0.09 4.72
CA SER A 31 7.29 -0.99 3.73
C SER A 31 7.74 -2.37 4.24
N ARG A 32 8.61 -2.42 5.27
CA ARG A 32 9.02 -3.67 5.92
C ARG A 32 7.91 -4.31 6.75
N ALA A 33 7.08 -3.49 7.41
CA ALA A 33 5.92 -3.97 8.16
C ALA A 33 4.86 -4.50 7.18
N LEU A 34 4.53 -3.69 6.17
CA LEU A 34 3.61 -4.09 5.09
C LEU A 34 4.05 -5.37 4.38
N ALA A 35 5.35 -5.57 4.11
CA ALA A 35 5.86 -6.79 3.48
C ALA A 35 5.58 -8.06 4.28
N ARG A 36 5.57 -7.96 5.62
CA ARG A 36 5.31 -9.09 6.52
C ARG A 36 3.82 -9.40 6.64
N GLU A 37 2.97 -8.39 6.48
CA GLU A 37 1.56 -8.46 6.88
C GLU A 37 0.60 -8.49 5.70
N ALA A 38 0.95 -7.85 4.58
CA ALA A 38 0.08 -7.79 3.42
C ALA A 38 -0.11 -9.16 2.74
N GLY A 39 0.74 -10.15 3.03
CA GLY A 39 0.63 -11.50 2.44
C GLY A 39 0.86 -11.55 0.93
N LEU A 40 1.31 -10.44 0.31
CA LEU A 40 1.44 -10.29 -1.15
C LEU A 40 2.75 -10.86 -1.73
N ASN A 41 3.58 -11.50 -0.90
CA ASN A 41 4.90 -12.02 -1.27
C ASN A 41 5.77 -10.96 -2.00
N LEU A 42 5.69 -9.70 -1.55
CA LEU A 42 6.39 -8.56 -2.12
C LEU A 42 7.61 -8.20 -1.29
N SER A 43 8.67 -7.77 -1.97
CA SER A 43 9.80 -7.16 -1.29
C SER A 43 9.43 -5.76 -0.75
N PRO A 44 10.09 -5.29 0.33
CA PRO A 44 9.95 -3.90 0.78
C PRO A 44 10.29 -2.85 -0.29
N ALA A 45 11.17 -3.19 -1.26
CA ALA A 45 11.47 -2.30 -2.37
C ALA A 45 10.27 -2.17 -3.32
N THR A 46 9.62 -3.28 -3.67
CA THR A 46 8.43 -3.29 -4.52
C THR A 46 7.28 -2.52 -3.86
N ILE A 47 7.08 -2.68 -2.55
CA ILE A 47 6.05 -1.94 -1.81
C ILE A 47 6.32 -0.43 -1.82
N ARG A 48 7.57 0.01 -1.69
CA ARG A 48 7.90 1.45 -1.81
C ARG A 48 7.54 2.00 -3.18
N ASN A 49 7.81 1.26 -4.25
CA ASN A 49 7.46 1.70 -5.60
C ASN A 49 5.94 1.82 -5.74
N VAL A 50 5.18 0.81 -5.30
CA VAL A 50 3.72 0.86 -5.33
C VAL A 50 3.18 2.03 -4.48
N MET A 51 3.77 2.30 -3.30
CA MET A 51 3.38 3.44 -2.48
C MET A 51 3.69 4.79 -3.15
N ALA A 52 4.81 4.90 -3.87
CA ALA A 52 5.14 6.10 -4.63
C ALA A 52 4.14 6.29 -5.79
N ASP A 53 3.83 5.22 -6.51
CA ASP A 53 2.80 5.24 -7.57
C ASP A 53 1.44 5.68 -6.99
N LEU A 54 1.07 5.21 -5.78
CA LEU A 54 -0.15 5.61 -5.08
C LEU A 54 -0.16 7.08 -4.64
N GLU A 55 0.99 7.67 -4.33
CA GLU A 55 1.12 9.06 -3.89
C GLU A 55 1.05 10.05 -5.07
N GLU A 56 1.46 9.62 -6.26
CA GLU A 56 1.45 10.43 -7.49
C GLU A 56 0.07 10.47 -8.20
N MET A 57 -0.91 9.73 -7.71
CA MET A 57 -2.28 9.60 -8.25
C MET A 57 -3.22 10.71 -7.79
#